data_AF-W5SXN8-F1
#
_entry.id   AF-W5SXN8-F1
#
_cell.length_a   1.000
_cell.length_b   1.000
_cell.length_c   1.000
_cell.angle_alpha   90.00
_cell.angle_beta   90.00
_cell.angle_gamma   90.00
#
_symmetry.space_group_name_H-M   'P 1'
#
loop_
_entity.id
_entity.type
_entity.pdbx_description
1 polymer ?
#
loop_
_entity_poly.entity_id
_entity_poly.type
_entity_poly.pdbx_seq_one_letter_code
_entity_poly.pdbx_strand_id
1 'polypeptide(L)'
;METFLCIKSVSFLYLTFLVKRKGERRYVIMKINIKNIRLKTICATLFISLFLSCNNGIEELQKEKDFLSSMAKLGNDFLDVFTSFGDFVGDALGFPAVKSGDKKSAVGEYFKKVKKELEDTNENLKRLLGEIANLKHADDSTIKVVRNEIEGASCNFKLLIEALAKLSGVTNDSSTDIGDNADDANKAADKS
;
A
#
# COMPACT_ATOMS: atom_id res chain seq x y z
N MET A 1 28.06 -14.88 -4.73
CA MET A 1 29.40 -15.46 -4.96
C MET A 1 30.36 -14.45 -5.60
N GLU A 2 29.87 -13.49 -6.39
CA GLU A 2 30.70 -12.49 -7.09
C GLU A 2 31.35 -11.41 -6.19
N THR A 3 30.71 -11.02 -5.08
CA THR A 3 31.26 -10.08 -4.09
C THR A 3 32.54 -10.61 -3.42
N PHE A 4 32.62 -11.92 -3.18
CA PHE A 4 33.81 -12.59 -2.65
C PHE A 4 34.98 -12.63 -3.65
N LEU A 5 34.69 -12.66 -4.96
CA LEU A 5 35.72 -12.59 -6.00
C LEU A 5 36.34 -11.19 -6.07
N CYS A 6 35.52 -10.14 -5.92
CA CYS A 6 35.98 -8.75 -5.98
C CYS A 6 36.95 -8.39 -4.84
N ILE A 7 36.63 -8.82 -3.60
CA ILE A 7 37.48 -8.59 -2.42
C ILE A 7 38.82 -9.32 -2.54
N LYS A 8 38.81 -10.55 -3.08
CA LYS A 8 40.03 -11.35 -3.30
C LYS A 8 40.94 -10.71 -4.36
N SER A 9 40.37 -10.21 -5.46
CA SER A 9 41.13 -9.56 -6.54
C SER A 9 41.81 -8.26 -6.09
N VAL A 10 41.10 -7.44 -5.29
CA VAL A 10 41.67 -6.19 -4.74
C VAL A 10 42.77 -6.48 -3.72
N SER A 11 42.58 -7.49 -2.87
CA SER A 11 43.61 -7.90 -1.89
C SER A 11 44.86 -8.49 -2.56
N PHE A 12 44.69 -9.27 -3.64
CA PHE A 12 45.79 -9.85 -4.40
C PHE A 12 46.62 -8.79 -5.13
N LEU A 13 45.96 -7.76 -5.70
CA LEU A 13 46.61 -6.63 -6.35
C LEU A 13 47.39 -5.77 -5.34
N TYR A 14 46.84 -5.58 -4.14
CA TYR A 14 47.52 -4.88 -3.05
C TYR A 14 48.78 -5.63 -2.59
N LEU A 15 48.70 -6.96 -2.46
CA LEU A 15 49.84 -7.79 -2.05
C LEU A 15 50.94 -7.83 -3.12
N THR A 16 50.59 -7.92 -4.41
CA THR A 16 51.58 -7.86 -5.50
C THR A 16 52.25 -6.49 -5.59
N PHE A 17 51.53 -5.40 -5.34
CA PHE A 17 52.11 -4.05 -5.28
C PHE A 17 53.10 -3.87 -4.11
N LEU A 18 52.81 -4.50 -2.96
CA LEU A 18 53.70 -4.50 -1.79
C LEU A 18 54.93 -5.41 -1.97
N VAL A 19 54.78 -6.56 -2.61
CA VAL A 19 55.88 -7.52 -2.86
C VAL A 19 56.85 -7.02 -3.94
N LYS A 20 56.37 -6.30 -4.96
CA LYS A 20 57.21 -5.71 -6.04
C LYS A 20 58.21 -4.66 -5.53
N ARG A 21 58.07 -4.16 -4.30
CA ARG A 21 58.95 -3.13 -3.71
C ARG A 21 60.23 -3.65 -3.03
N LYS A 22 60.43 -4.98 -2.91
CA LYS A 22 61.52 -5.54 -2.06
C LYS A 22 62.76 -6.10 -2.78
N GLY A 23 62.92 -5.93 -4.10
CA GLY A 23 64.07 -6.50 -4.82
C GLY A 23 64.58 -5.62 -5.96
N GLU A 24 65.25 -4.50 -5.66
CA GLU A 24 66.31 -3.91 -6.50
C GLU A 24 66.99 -2.79 -5.69
N ARG A 25 68.12 -3.06 -5.03
CA ARG A 25 68.91 -2.04 -4.33
C ARG A 25 69.88 -1.38 -5.32
N ARG A 26 69.54 -0.20 -5.82
CA ARG A 26 70.52 0.87 -6.08
C ARG A 26 70.13 2.10 -5.26
N TYR A 27 70.93 2.43 -4.25
CA TYR A 27 70.72 3.56 -3.36
C TYR A 27 71.03 4.87 -4.09
N VAL A 28 70.00 5.51 -4.62
CA VAL A 28 70.02 6.96 -4.89
C VAL A 28 69.28 7.60 -3.72
N ILE A 29 70.00 8.27 -2.83
CA ILE A 29 69.41 8.94 -1.66
C ILE A 29 68.71 10.20 -2.16
N MET A 30 67.46 10.03 -2.63
CA MET A 30 66.53 11.14 -2.82
C MET A 30 65.73 11.31 -1.54
N LYS A 31 65.96 12.41 -0.83
CA LYS A 31 65.21 12.78 0.38
C LYS A 31 63.77 13.12 -0.02
N ILE A 32 62.88 12.12 0.04
CA ILE A 32 61.44 12.32 -0.13
C ILE A 32 60.86 12.73 1.22
N ASN A 33 60.16 13.87 1.26
CA ASN A 33 59.44 14.35 2.44
C ASN A 33 58.18 13.49 2.68
N ILE A 34 58.32 12.52 3.60
CA ILE A 34 57.37 11.42 3.88
C ILE A 34 55.97 11.89 4.34
N LYS A 35 55.83 13.11 4.84
CA LYS A 35 54.60 13.53 5.56
C LYS A 35 53.40 13.84 4.66
N ASN A 36 53.60 14.24 3.40
CA ASN A 36 52.50 14.75 2.54
C ASN A 36 52.14 13.83 1.35
N ILE A 37 53.04 12.94 0.94
CA ILE A 37 52.83 12.07 -0.25
C ILE A 37 52.03 10.82 0.12
N ARG A 38 52.22 10.27 1.34
CA ARG A 38 51.54 9.05 1.78
C ARG A 38 50.05 9.26 2.02
N LEU A 39 49.65 10.39 2.59
CA LEU A 39 48.24 10.65 2.90
C LEU A 39 47.42 10.90 1.63
N LYS A 40 47.95 11.66 0.65
CA LYS A 40 47.23 11.92 -0.60
C LYS A 40 46.96 10.65 -1.41
N THR A 41 47.94 9.76 -1.54
CA THR A 41 47.75 8.50 -2.27
C THR A 41 46.87 7.52 -1.51
N ILE A 42 47.03 7.39 -0.18
CA ILE A 42 46.16 6.53 0.64
C ILE A 42 44.70 7.03 0.60
N CYS A 43 44.51 8.35 0.74
CA CYS A 43 43.19 8.95 0.69
C CYS A 43 42.56 8.79 -0.71
N ALA A 44 43.32 9.01 -1.79
CA ALA A 44 42.83 8.79 -3.15
C ALA A 44 42.40 7.33 -3.39
N THR A 45 43.17 6.35 -2.93
CA THR A 45 42.82 4.93 -3.06
C THR A 45 41.59 4.56 -2.23
N LEU A 46 41.48 5.07 -0.98
CA LEU A 46 40.32 4.85 -0.11
C LEU A 46 39.04 5.44 -0.72
N PHE A 47 39.12 6.65 -1.26
CA PHE A 47 37.99 7.29 -1.95
C PHE A 47 37.56 6.48 -3.18
N ILE A 48 38.50 6.04 -4.03
CA ILE A 48 38.17 5.23 -5.22
C ILE A 48 37.54 3.89 -4.82
N SER A 49 38.02 3.21 -3.77
CA SER A 49 37.41 1.96 -3.28
C SER A 49 36.01 2.17 -2.69
N LEU A 50 35.76 3.31 -2.05
CA LEU A 50 34.44 3.66 -1.52
C LEU A 50 33.43 3.91 -2.66
N PHE A 51 33.84 4.60 -3.73
CA PHE A 51 33.00 4.85 -4.91
C PHE A 51 32.80 3.61 -5.80
N LEU A 52 33.81 2.75 -5.97
CA LEU A 52 33.67 1.51 -6.74
C LEU A 52 32.77 0.48 -6.04
N SER A 53 32.71 0.51 -4.70
CA SER A 53 31.75 -0.28 -3.92
C SER A 53 30.29 0.16 -4.12
N CYS A 54 30.04 1.36 -4.66
CA CYS A 54 28.69 1.88 -4.90
C CYS A 54 28.16 1.61 -6.32
N ASN A 55 28.93 0.97 -7.21
CA ASN A 55 28.52 0.84 -8.62
C ASN A 55 27.69 -0.42 -8.93
N ASN A 56 27.58 -1.38 -8.00
CA ASN A 56 26.75 -2.58 -8.20
C ASN A 56 25.34 -2.47 -7.58
N GLY A 57 25.03 -1.38 -6.86
CA GLY A 57 23.77 -1.24 -6.13
C GLY A 57 22.79 -0.20 -6.70
N ILE A 58 23.17 0.62 -7.67
CA ILE A 58 22.35 1.74 -8.14
C ILE A 58 21.03 1.26 -8.75
N GLU A 59 21.06 0.16 -9.51
CA GLU A 59 19.87 -0.38 -10.18
C GLU A 59 18.93 -1.15 -9.22
N GLU A 60 19.50 -1.79 -8.20
CA GLU A 60 18.74 -2.49 -7.15
C GLU A 60 18.09 -1.49 -6.17
N LEU A 61 18.80 -0.42 -5.82
CA LEU A 61 18.28 0.70 -5.04
C LEU A 61 17.14 1.43 -5.77
N GLN A 62 17.24 1.58 -7.10
CA GLN A 62 16.19 2.19 -7.90
C GLN A 62 14.90 1.34 -7.85
N LYS A 63 15.02 0.02 -8.01
CA LYS A 63 13.89 -0.93 -7.93
C LYS A 63 13.24 -0.92 -6.54
N GLU A 64 14.04 -0.89 -5.48
CA GLU A 64 13.55 -0.82 -4.10
C GLU A 64 12.79 0.49 -3.85
N LYS A 65 13.35 1.63 -4.30
CA LYS A 65 12.67 2.93 -4.19
C LYS A 65 11.34 2.96 -4.94
N ASP A 66 11.29 2.43 -6.16
CA ASP A 66 10.07 2.40 -6.98
C ASP A 66 9.00 1.48 -6.34
N PHE A 67 9.43 0.35 -5.76
CA PHE A 67 8.56 -0.53 -4.99
C PHE A 67 7.99 0.16 -3.74
N LEU A 68 8.85 0.76 -2.91
CA LEU A 68 8.42 1.49 -1.71
C LEU A 68 7.49 2.65 -2.05
N SER A 69 7.75 3.36 -3.15
CA SER A 69 6.87 4.42 -3.64
C SER A 69 5.50 3.89 -4.05
N SER A 70 5.46 2.74 -4.74
CA SER A 70 4.21 2.09 -5.14
C SER A 70 3.41 1.60 -3.94
N MET A 71 4.09 1.05 -2.94
CA MET A 71 3.49 0.59 -1.69
C MET A 71 2.97 1.75 -0.82
N ALA A 72 3.71 2.86 -0.76
CA ALA A 72 3.25 4.07 -0.08
C ALA A 72 1.99 4.66 -0.74
N LYS A 73 1.96 4.69 -2.08
CA LYS A 73 0.75 5.11 -2.83
C LYS A 73 -0.43 4.20 -2.49
N LEU A 74 -0.25 2.87 -2.57
CA LEU A 74 -1.30 1.91 -2.23
C LEU A 74 -1.79 2.07 -0.77
N GLY A 75 -0.88 2.33 0.17
CA GLY A 75 -1.23 2.60 1.56
C GLY A 75 -2.12 3.84 1.73
N ASN A 76 -1.84 4.91 0.97
CA ASN A 76 -2.69 6.11 0.95
C ASN A 76 -4.04 5.82 0.31
N ASP A 77 -4.07 5.12 -0.82
CA ASP A 77 -5.33 4.73 -1.47
C ASP A 77 -6.19 3.88 -0.52
N PHE A 78 -5.60 2.97 0.26
CA PHE A 78 -6.32 2.19 1.26
C PHE A 78 -6.86 3.07 2.40
N LEU A 79 -6.03 4.00 2.91
CA LEU A 79 -6.43 4.92 3.97
C LEU A 79 -7.64 5.77 3.54
N ASP A 80 -7.62 6.30 2.32
CA ASP A 80 -8.72 7.11 1.78
C ASP A 80 -10.04 6.33 1.77
N VAL A 81 -10.00 5.06 1.37
CA VAL A 81 -11.17 4.17 1.36
C VAL A 81 -11.67 3.91 2.78
N PHE A 82 -10.76 3.64 3.72
CA PHE A 82 -11.13 3.37 5.11
C PHE A 82 -11.70 4.62 5.80
N THR A 83 -11.12 5.79 5.57
CA THR A 83 -11.62 7.06 6.10
C THR A 83 -13.00 7.37 5.54
N SER A 84 -13.19 7.27 4.22
CA SER A 84 -14.50 7.50 3.60
C SER A 84 -15.57 6.54 4.14
N PHE A 85 -15.22 5.27 4.33
CA PHE A 85 -16.14 4.29 4.92
C PHE A 85 -16.44 4.61 6.40
N GLY A 86 -15.43 5.04 7.16
CA GLY A 86 -15.58 5.45 8.56
C GLY A 86 -16.51 6.65 8.73
N ASP A 87 -16.34 7.67 7.91
CA ASP A 87 -17.21 8.85 7.88
C ASP A 87 -18.66 8.45 7.56
N PHE A 88 -18.85 7.57 6.57
CA PHE A 88 -20.16 7.01 6.27
C PHE A 88 -20.80 6.26 7.45
N VAL A 89 -20.04 5.40 8.15
CA VAL A 89 -20.55 4.69 9.32
C VAL A 89 -20.97 5.67 10.42
N GLY A 90 -20.19 6.74 10.64
CA GLY A 90 -20.53 7.81 11.58
C GLY A 90 -21.79 8.57 11.19
N ASP A 91 -21.91 8.96 9.92
CA ASP A 91 -22.99 9.84 9.44
C ASP A 91 -24.30 9.10 9.14
N ALA A 92 -24.22 7.91 8.56
CA ALA A 92 -25.40 7.15 8.14
C ALA A 92 -25.90 6.25 9.26
N LEU A 93 -25.03 5.45 9.89
CA LEU A 93 -25.45 4.48 10.90
C LEU A 93 -25.55 5.08 12.31
N GLY A 94 -25.15 6.34 12.51
CA GLY A 94 -25.07 7.07 13.79
C GLY A 94 -26.38 7.53 14.44
N PHE A 95 -27.53 6.92 14.12
CA PHE A 95 -28.80 7.01 14.89
C PHE A 95 -29.64 8.31 14.87
N PRO A 96 -29.74 9.12 13.79
CA PRO A 96 -30.97 9.92 13.64
C PRO A 96 -31.51 10.02 12.20
N ALA A 97 -31.35 8.99 11.36
CA ALA A 97 -31.80 9.09 9.96
C ALA A 97 -33.33 9.06 9.80
N VAL A 98 -34.04 8.40 10.72
CA VAL A 98 -35.50 8.24 10.66
C VAL A 98 -36.08 8.39 12.05
N LYS A 99 -37.08 9.26 12.20
CA LYS A 99 -37.76 9.58 13.46
C LYS A 99 -39.18 9.01 13.47
N SER A 100 -39.76 8.92 14.66
CA SER A 100 -41.20 8.66 14.81
C SER A 100 -42.00 9.77 14.13
N GLY A 101 -42.95 9.40 13.27
CA GLY A 101 -43.72 10.33 12.42
C GLY A 101 -43.14 10.58 11.03
N ASP A 102 -41.95 10.05 10.71
CA ASP A 102 -41.48 10.03 9.32
C ASP A 102 -42.28 9.01 8.50
N LYS A 103 -42.42 9.28 7.20
CA LYS A 103 -43.04 8.32 6.27
C LYS A 103 -42.15 7.11 6.08
N LYS A 104 -42.75 5.93 5.84
CA LYS A 104 -41.98 4.73 5.48
C LYS A 104 -41.06 4.94 4.26
N SER A 105 -41.42 5.85 3.35
CA SER A 105 -40.56 6.25 2.23
C SER A 105 -39.20 6.82 2.66
N ALA A 106 -39.12 7.52 3.81
CA ALA A 106 -37.87 8.02 4.36
C ALA A 106 -36.91 6.89 4.77
N VAL A 107 -37.45 5.76 5.24
CA VAL A 107 -36.67 4.53 5.51
C VAL A 107 -36.11 3.94 4.21
N GLY A 108 -36.91 3.95 3.14
CA GLY A 108 -36.45 3.50 1.83
C GLY A 108 -35.36 4.39 1.24
N GLU A 109 -35.47 5.70 1.39
CA GLU A 109 -34.43 6.67 1.01
C GLU A 109 -33.15 6.47 1.82
N TYR A 110 -33.26 6.24 3.13
CA TYR A 110 -32.14 5.91 3.99
C TYR A 110 -31.40 4.66 3.50
N PHE A 111 -32.11 3.55 3.26
CA PHE A 111 -31.47 2.33 2.77
C PHE A 111 -30.88 2.49 1.36
N LYS A 112 -31.46 3.33 0.49
CA LYS A 112 -30.84 3.68 -0.80
C LYS A 112 -29.53 4.44 -0.62
N LYS A 113 -29.46 5.38 0.33
CA LYS A 113 -28.21 6.09 0.65
C LYS A 113 -27.15 5.10 1.15
N VAL A 114 -27.50 4.25 2.12
CA VAL A 114 -26.60 3.19 2.65
C VAL A 114 -26.13 2.27 1.53
N LYS A 115 -27.04 1.82 0.65
CA LYS A 115 -26.71 0.98 -0.50
C LYS A 115 -25.66 1.64 -1.40
N LYS A 116 -25.86 2.91 -1.75
CA LYS A 116 -24.96 3.66 -2.63
C LYS A 116 -23.55 3.77 -2.04
N GLU A 117 -23.44 4.10 -0.77
CA GLU A 117 -22.14 4.25 -0.08
C GLU A 117 -21.38 2.91 0.00
N LEU A 118 -22.10 1.79 0.17
CA LEU A 118 -21.51 0.45 0.09
C LEU A 118 -21.10 0.09 -1.35
N GLU A 119 -21.85 0.54 -2.36
CA GLU A 119 -21.45 0.40 -3.78
C GLU A 119 -20.14 1.14 -4.06
N ASP A 120 -20.05 2.41 -3.64
CA ASP A 120 -18.86 3.25 -3.80
C ASP A 120 -17.64 2.65 -3.08
N THR A 121 -17.82 2.14 -1.86
CA THR A 121 -16.76 1.44 -1.10
C THR A 121 -16.31 0.16 -1.83
N ASN A 122 -17.23 -0.63 -2.35
CA ASN A 122 -16.93 -1.87 -3.07
C ASN A 122 -16.20 -1.62 -4.40
N GLU A 123 -16.53 -0.54 -5.11
CA GLU A 123 -15.80 -0.13 -6.31
C GLU A 123 -14.36 0.28 -5.98
N ASN A 124 -14.19 1.02 -4.90
CA ASN A 124 -12.87 1.39 -4.38
C ASN A 124 -12.02 0.18 -3.98
N LEU A 125 -12.59 -0.84 -3.35
CA LEU A 125 -11.89 -2.10 -3.06
C LEU A 125 -11.44 -2.82 -4.34
N LYS A 126 -12.27 -2.83 -5.39
CA LYS A 126 -11.88 -3.40 -6.70
C LYS A 126 -10.75 -2.60 -7.36
N ARG A 127 -10.73 -1.28 -7.19
CA ARG A 127 -9.61 -0.44 -7.65
C ARG A 127 -8.31 -0.84 -6.95
N LEU A 128 -8.33 -0.99 -5.62
CA LEU A 128 -7.18 -1.45 -4.83
C LEU A 128 -6.69 -2.84 -5.27
N LEU A 129 -7.59 -3.77 -5.58
CA LEU A 129 -7.24 -5.07 -6.14
C LEU A 129 -6.41 -4.95 -7.43
N GLY A 130 -6.80 -4.03 -8.32
CA GLY A 130 -6.06 -3.73 -9.54
C GLY A 130 -4.67 -3.16 -9.27
N GLU A 131 -4.54 -2.26 -8.30
CA GLU A 131 -3.26 -1.67 -7.93
C GLU A 131 -2.31 -2.70 -7.29
N ILE A 132 -2.83 -3.58 -6.43
CA ILE A 132 -2.07 -4.69 -5.83
C ILE A 132 -1.57 -5.66 -6.90
N ALA A 133 -2.40 -5.96 -7.91
CA ALA A 133 -1.98 -6.82 -9.02
C ALA A 133 -0.83 -6.21 -9.86
N ASN A 134 -0.66 -4.89 -9.81
CA ASN A 134 0.38 -4.17 -10.55
C ASN A 134 1.66 -3.91 -9.73
N LEU A 135 1.70 -4.28 -8.45
CA LEU A 135 2.90 -4.14 -7.61
C LEU A 135 4.02 -5.05 -8.15
N LYS A 136 5.06 -4.42 -8.71
CA LYS A 136 6.27 -5.12 -9.16
C LYS A 136 7.15 -5.44 -7.95
N HIS A 137 7.84 -6.58 -8.00
CA HIS A 137 8.83 -7.00 -6.99
C HIS A 137 8.27 -7.39 -5.61
N ALA A 138 6.95 -7.43 -5.43
CA ALA A 138 6.32 -8.03 -4.25
C ALA A 138 6.31 -9.57 -4.35
N ASP A 139 6.27 -10.22 -3.18
CA ASP A 139 6.13 -11.66 -3.07
C ASP A 139 4.73 -12.12 -3.52
N ASP A 140 4.70 -13.06 -4.48
CA ASP A 140 3.46 -13.57 -5.08
C ASP A 140 2.51 -14.21 -4.06
N SER A 141 3.05 -14.79 -2.99
CA SER A 141 2.23 -15.41 -1.94
C SER A 141 1.53 -14.34 -1.09
N THR A 142 2.26 -13.26 -0.76
CA THR A 142 1.72 -12.12 -0.03
C THR A 142 0.64 -11.40 -0.84
N ILE A 143 0.89 -11.14 -2.13
CA ILE A 143 -0.11 -10.54 -3.04
C ILE A 143 -1.40 -11.36 -3.09
N LYS A 144 -1.29 -12.68 -3.19
CA LYS A 144 -2.47 -13.58 -3.22
C LYS A 144 -3.28 -13.52 -1.94
N VAL A 145 -2.63 -13.52 -0.78
CA VAL A 145 -3.32 -13.39 0.51
C VAL A 145 -4.11 -12.08 0.56
N VAL A 146 -3.46 -10.95 0.27
CA VAL A 146 -4.12 -9.63 0.31
C VAL A 146 -5.28 -9.56 -0.71
N ARG A 147 -5.10 -10.13 -1.91
CA ARG A 147 -6.17 -10.21 -2.92
C ARG A 147 -7.38 -10.98 -2.39
N ASN A 148 -7.15 -12.17 -1.82
CA ASN A 148 -8.24 -13.01 -1.32
C ASN A 148 -9.02 -12.31 -0.21
N GLU A 149 -8.35 -11.58 0.68
CA GLU A 149 -9.00 -10.81 1.74
C GLU A 149 -9.87 -9.69 1.18
N ILE A 150 -9.35 -8.91 0.20
CA ILE A 150 -10.12 -7.83 -0.41
C ILE A 150 -11.29 -8.37 -1.25
N GLU A 151 -11.10 -9.49 -1.96
CA GLU A 151 -12.17 -10.18 -2.69
C GLU A 151 -13.25 -10.70 -1.73
N GLY A 152 -12.85 -11.26 -0.60
CA GLY A 152 -13.75 -11.70 0.47
C GLY A 152 -14.58 -10.54 1.03
N ALA A 153 -13.94 -9.43 1.36
CA ALA A 153 -14.62 -8.21 1.81
C ALA A 153 -15.60 -7.69 0.74
N SER A 154 -15.16 -7.61 -0.53
CA SER A 154 -15.98 -7.19 -1.67
C SER A 154 -17.22 -8.08 -1.86
N CYS A 155 -17.09 -9.39 -1.59
CA CYS A 155 -18.20 -10.33 -1.62
C CYS A 155 -19.22 -10.02 -0.52
N ASN A 156 -18.76 -9.77 0.71
CA ASN A 156 -19.65 -9.38 1.82
C ASN A 156 -20.38 -8.06 1.53
N PHE A 157 -19.71 -7.06 0.95
CA PHE A 157 -20.35 -5.83 0.53
C PHE A 157 -21.47 -6.08 -0.50
N LYS A 158 -21.26 -6.97 -1.49
CA LYS A 158 -22.32 -7.34 -2.43
C LYS A 158 -23.54 -7.93 -1.74
N LEU A 159 -23.35 -8.84 -0.78
CA LEU A 159 -24.45 -9.44 -0.02
C LEU A 159 -25.26 -8.38 0.74
N LEU A 160 -24.57 -7.41 1.35
CA LEU A 160 -25.21 -6.29 2.06
C LEU A 160 -25.97 -5.37 1.09
N ILE A 161 -25.38 -5.03 -0.06
CA ILE A 161 -26.01 -4.23 -1.11
C ILE A 161 -27.29 -4.90 -1.62
N GLU A 162 -27.27 -6.21 -1.84
CA GLU A 162 -28.44 -6.99 -2.26
C GLU A 162 -29.54 -7.01 -1.19
N ALA A 163 -29.18 -7.19 0.08
CA ALA A 163 -30.12 -7.13 1.20
C ALA A 163 -30.78 -5.75 1.32
N LEU A 164 -29.99 -4.68 1.21
CA LEU A 164 -30.49 -3.30 1.24
C LEU A 164 -31.37 -2.96 0.03
N ALA A 165 -31.05 -3.51 -1.15
CA ALA A 165 -31.89 -3.36 -2.34
C ALA A 165 -33.30 -3.92 -2.08
N LYS A 166 -33.40 -5.13 -1.50
CA LYS A 166 -34.68 -5.73 -1.11
C LYS A 166 -35.42 -4.86 -0.10
N LEU A 167 -34.73 -4.40 0.95
CA LEU A 167 -35.33 -3.61 2.02
C LEU A 167 -35.81 -2.23 1.55
N SER A 168 -35.03 -1.59 0.67
CA SER A 168 -35.44 -0.34 0.01
C SER A 168 -36.63 -0.55 -0.93
N GLY A 169 -36.75 -1.73 -1.54
CA GLY A 169 -37.90 -2.10 -2.39
C GLY A 169 -39.22 -2.09 -1.63
N VAL A 170 -39.25 -2.71 -0.45
CA VAL A 170 -40.46 -2.90 0.40
C VAL A 170 -40.93 -1.60 1.08
N THR A 171 -40.10 -0.56 1.08
CA THR A 171 -40.34 0.72 1.79
C THR A 171 -40.75 1.85 0.86
N ASN A 172 -40.82 1.63 -0.46
CA ASN A 172 -41.14 2.67 -1.44
C ASN A 172 -42.63 3.03 -1.53
N ASP A 173 -43.53 2.22 -0.97
CA ASP A 173 -44.95 2.21 -1.38
C ASP A 173 -45.95 2.62 -0.30
N SER A 174 -45.52 3.26 0.80
CA SER A 174 -46.46 3.67 1.83
C SER A 174 -46.34 5.15 2.22
N SER A 175 -47.41 5.88 1.90
CA SER A 175 -47.74 7.20 2.45
C SER A 175 -47.99 7.17 3.96
N THR A 176 -48.00 5.98 4.58
CA THR A 176 -48.23 5.81 6.01
C THR A 176 -46.99 6.14 6.82
N ASP A 177 -47.24 6.74 7.97
CA ASP A 177 -46.20 7.10 8.92
C ASP A 177 -45.64 5.84 9.60
N ILE A 178 -44.40 5.92 10.03
CA ILE A 178 -43.75 4.86 10.79
C ILE A 178 -44.35 4.82 12.18
N GLY A 179 -44.91 3.67 12.55
CA GLY A 179 -45.58 3.48 13.84
C GLY A 179 -47.03 3.94 13.85
N ASP A 180 -47.66 4.12 12.69
CA ASP A 180 -49.10 4.36 12.59
C ASP A 180 -49.89 3.16 13.13
N ASN A 181 -50.42 3.30 14.35
CA ASN A 181 -51.42 2.39 14.90
C ASN A 181 -52.78 2.89 14.42
N ALA A 182 -53.24 2.37 13.29
CA ALA A 182 -54.57 2.66 12.80
C ALA A 182 -55.63 2.21 13.83
N ASP A 183 -56.16 3.17 14.59
CA ASP A 183 -57.28 2.92 15.51
C ASP A 183 -58.61 2.66 14.77
N ASP A 184 -58.65 2.72 13.43
CA ASP A 184 -59.79 2.26 12.66
C ASP A 184 -59.41 1.72 11.27
N ALA A 185 -60.02 0.56 10.97
CA ALA A 185 -60.06 -0.19 9.71
C ALA A 185 -58.82 -1.02 9.30
N ASN A 186 -58.98 -2.35 9.47
CA ASN A 186 -58.28 -3.45 8.80
C ASN A 186 -57.74 -3.08 7.40
N LYS A 187 -56.50 -2.61 7.33
CA LYS A 187 -55.66 -2.79 6.15
C LYS A 187 -54.60 -3.81 6.52
N ALA A 188 -54.74 -5.02 5.97
CA ALA A 188 -53.72 -6.03 6.11
C ALA A 188 -52.39 -5.45 5.61
N ALA A 189 -51.36 -5.52 6.45
CA ALA A 189 -50.00 -5.22 6.03
C ALA A 189 -49.69 -6.07 4.79
N ASP A 190 -49.14 -5.43 3.75
CA ASP A 190 -48.74 -6.13 2.54
C ASP A 190 -47.69 -7.20 2.90
N LYS A 191 -47.99 -8.46 2.57
CA LYS A 191 -47.11 -9.61 2.82
C LYS A 191 -46.07 -9.64 1.71
N SER A 192 -45.00 -8.86 1.85
CA SER A 192 -43.75 -9.07 1.10
C SER A 192 -42.91 -10.19 1.69
#